data_AF-A0A523RD30-F1
#
_entry.id   AF-A0A523RD30-F1
#
_cell.length_a   1.000
_cell.length_b   1.000
_cell.length_c   1.000
_cell.angle_alpha   90.00
_cell.angle_beta   90.00
_cell.angle_gamma   90.00
#
_symmetry.space_group_name_H-M   'P 1'
#
loop_
_entity.id
_entity.type
_entity.pdbx_description
1 polymer ?
#
loop_
_entity_poly.entity_id
_entity_poly.type
_entity_poly.pdbx_seq_one_letter_code
_entity_poly.pdbx_strand_id
1 'polypeptide(L)'
;MWYYYAVNWLPHKNKPLICLPCASAKKTRAKYGKKMFSHSTTHQFLSAITRCEDFEKVVISEPLTIVPYALEGQHPDYNVPTEDLTIQDEVAFTIRLANWLNIVKRKQPKRKYIYYIGGTHHYFVLKQTLEKARKPFKLIYEIPEGGVKGYASAAKSFKEVVMNLENKNIKPKLKPVSLEKFLNSRGRYTNRKYWEYIKVIKKISLSKKNPVFQSEKMPVAKKSQCSEGFSELYATNVIQRMKEGEVY
;
A
#
# COMPACT_ATOMS: atom_id res chain seq x y z
N MET A 1 9.32 16.44 -7.85
CA MET A 1 10.71 16.17 -7.37
C MET A 1 10.82 15.07 -6.28
N TRP A 2 9.99 15.05 -5.23
CA TRP A 2 10.10 14.07 -4.11
C TRP A 2 10.10 12.59 -4.52
N TYR A 3 9.19 12.18 -5.40
CA TYR A 3 9.09 10.76 -5.79
C TYR A 3 10.42 10.24 -6.37
N TYR A 4 11.16 11.05 -7.12
CA TYR A 4 12.49 10.69 -7.64
C TYR A 4 13.51 10.48 -6.51
N TYR A 5 13.46 11.28 -5.45
CA TYR A 5 14.32 11.04 -4.28
C TYR A 5 13.90 9.78 -3.52
N ALA A 6 12.60 9.61 -3.28
CA ALA A 6 12.07 8.50 -2.50
C ALA A 6 12.25 7.14 -3.21
N VAL A 7 12.13 7.10 -4.54
CA VAL A 7 12.31 5.85 -5.32
C VAL A 7 13.78 5.41 -5.40
N ASN A 8 14.72 6.34 -5.27
CA ASN A 8 16.16 6.04 -5.23
C ASN A 8 16.66 5.71 -3.81
N TRP A 9 15.87 5.97 -2.78
CA TRP A 9 16.18 5.49 -1.44
C TRP A 9 16.06 3.96 -1.39
N LEU A 10 17.10 3.34 -0.84
CA LEU A 10 17.16 1.90 -0.64
C LEU A 10 17.26 1.59 0.86
N PRO A 11 16.44 0.68 1.38
CA PRO A 11 16.58 0.22 2.77
C PRO A 11 17.91 -0.51 2.96
N HIS A 12 18.48 -0.52 4.16
CA HIS A 12 19.66 -1.32 4.45
C HIS A 12 19.44 -2.81 4.13
N LYS A 13 20.37 -3.42 3.38
CA LYS A 13 20.23 -4.78 2.82
C LYS A 13 20.10 -5.90 3.87
N ASN A 14 20.67 -5.70 5.05
CA ASN A 14 20.67 -6.70 6.14
C ASN A 14 19.54 -6.49 7.17
N LYS A 15 18.73 -5.44 7.00
CA LYS A 15 17.67 -5.11 7.95
C LYS A 15 16.29 -5.46 7.36
N PRO A 16 15.35 -5.98 8.17
CA PRO A 16 13.96 -6.18 7.75
C PRO A 16 13.34 -4.87 7.28
N LEU A 17 12.61 -4.91 6.16
CA LEU A 17 11.88 -3.76 5.62
C LEU A 17 10.43 -3.81 6.08
N ILE A 18 10.06 -2.87 6.95
CA ILE A 18 8.72 -2.74 7.51
C ILE A 18 7.97 -1.59 6.82
N CYS A 19 6.90 -1.94 6.13
CA CYS A 19 5.94 -1.00 5.59
C CYS A 19 4.93 -0.59 6.68
N LEU A 20 4.72 0.71 6.83
CA LEU A 20 3.82 1.30 7.82
C LEU A 20 2.70 2.07 7.10
N PRO A 21 1.48 2.14 7.66
CA PRO A 21 0.40 2.95 7.11
C PRO A 21 0.71 4.43 7.26
N CYS A 22 0.14 5.27 6.40
CA CYS A 22 0.13 6.70 6.64
C CYS A 22 -0.64 7.06 7.92
N ALA A 23 -0.37 8.24 8.45
CA ALA A 23 -1.09 8.77 9.59
C ALA A 23 -1.41 10.26 9.41
N SER A 24 -2.63 10.63 9.82
CA SER A 24 -3.08 12.02 9.80
C SER A 24 -2.60 12.75 11.04
N ALA A 25 -1.80 13.81 10.86
CA ALA A 25 -1.43 14.73 11.93
C ALA A 25 -2.33 15.99 12.01
N LYS A 26 -3.48 16.01 11.31
CA LYS A 26 -4.33 17.20 11.07
C LYS A 26 -4.64 18.01 12.32
N LYS A 27 -5.08 17.37 13.42
CA LYS A 27 -5.53 18.07 14.65
C LYS A 27 -4.44 18.87 15.37
N THR A 28 -3.16 18.62 15.09
CA THR A 28 -2.06 19.31 15.77
C THR A 28 -1.20 20.19 14.86
N ARG A 29 -1.53 20.26 13.56
CA ARG A 29 -0.83 21.10 12.57
C ARG A 29 -1.12 22.59 12.77
N ALA A 30 -2.37 22.94 13.05
CA ALA A 30 -2.82 24.33 13.19
C ALA A 30 -2.05 25.12 14.28
N LYS A 31 -1.46 24.42 15.26
CA LYS A 31 -0.74 25.02 16.38
C LYS A 31 0.80 24.97 16.27
N TYR A 32 1.37 24.04 15.50
CA TYR A 32 2.81 23.71 15.60
C TYR A 32 3.55 23.56 14.24
N GLY A 33 2.91 23.88 13.11
CA GLY A 33 3.55 23.79 11.78
C GLY A 33 3.70 22.37 11.22
N LYS A 34 4.68 22.16 10.32
CA LYS A 34 4.97 20.87 9.66
C LYS A 34 5.32 19.82 10.72
N LYS A 35 4.50 18.76 10.83
CA LYS A 35 4.73 17.68 11.80
C LYS A 35 5.29 16.42 11.17
N MET A 36 6.22 15.82 11.90
CA MET A 36 6.74 14.47 11.72
C MET A 36 5.60 13.44 11.90
N PHE A 37 5.49 12.46 11.00
CA PHE A 37 4.52 11.36 11.12
C PHE A 37 4.77 10.47 12.33
N SER A 38 5.98 10.41 12.85
CA SER A 38 6.39 9.77 14.10
C SER A 38 5.68 10.37 15.31
N HIS A 39 5.26 11.65 15.24
CA HIS A 39 4.46 12.30 16.29
C HIS A 39 2.97 11.96 16.21
N SER A 40 2.52 11.28 15.16
CA SER A 40 1.12 10.86 15.07
C SER A 40 0.79 9.76 16.07
N THR A 41 -0.44 9.75 16.58
CA THR A 41 -0.92 8.72 17.51
C THR A 41 -0.74 7.31 16.93
N THR A 42 -1.01 7.14 15.63
CA THR A 42 -0.78 5.88 14.92
C THR A 42 0.65 5.38 15.08
N HIS A 43 1.66 6.23 14.84
CA HIS A 43 3.06 5.83 14.88
C HIS A 43 3.61 5.73 16.30
N GLN A 44 3.05 6.49 17.25
CA GLN A 44 3.35 6.34 18.68
C GLN A 44 2.84 4.99 19.21
N PHE A 45 1.65 4.54 18.80
CA PHE A 45 1.18 3.20 19.12
C PHE A 45 2.01 2.11 18.44
N LEU A 46 2.55 2.36 17.26
CA LEU A 46 3.49 1.45 16.59
C LEU A 46 4.94 1.59 17.11
N SER A 47 5.18 2.20 18.27
CA SER A 47 6.52 2.51 18.80
C SER A 47 7.46 1.31 18.94
N ALA A 48 6.93 0.12 19.25
CA ALA A 48 7.73 -1.11 19.29
C ALA A 48 8.41 -1.43 17.95
N ILE A 49 7.80 -1.00 16.82
CA ILE A 49 8.36 -1.11 15.48
C ILE A 49 9.12 0.16 15.10
N THR A 50 8.51 1.34 15.26
CA THR A 50 9.09 2.60 14.75
C THR A 50 10.39 2.98 15.45
N ARG A 51 10.53 2.66 16.74
CA ARG A 51 11.76 2.89 17.53
C ARG A 51 12.76 1.73 17.48
N CYS A 52 12.47 0.64 16.76
CA CYS A 52 13.39 -0.50 16.65
C CYS A 52 14.49 -0.22 15.62
N GLU A 53 15.74 -0.03 16.04
CA GLU A 53 16.86 0.32 15.14
C GLU A 53 17.25 -0.80 14.17
N ASP A 54 16.92 -2.05 14.50
CA ASP A 54 17.18 -3.21 13.65
C ASP A 54 16.30 -3.22 12.39
N PHE A 55 15.27 -2.38 12.34
CA PHE A 55 14.31 -2.34 11.23
C PHE A 55 14.49 -1.12 10.36
N GLU A 56 14.42 -1.33 9.05
CA GLU A 56 14.17 -0.28 8.08
C GLU A 56 12.68 -0.06 7.97
N LYS A 57 12.22 1.20 7.96
CA LYS A 57 10.80 1.50 7.83
C LYS A 57 10.51 2.42 6.68
N VAL A 58 9.38 2.16 6.02
CA VAL A 58 8.83 3.04 4.98
C VAL A 58 7.36 3.24 5.27
N VAL A 59 6.91 4.49 5.23
CA VAL A 59 5.49 4.82 5.29
C VAL A 59 4.93 4.72 3.89
N ILE A 60 3.87 3.94 3.73
CA ILE A 60 3.07 3.88 2.51
C ILE A 60 2.02 4.98 2.64
N SER A 61 2.16 6.01 1.82
CA SER A 61 1.38 7.24 1.96
C SER A 61 0.73 7.65 0.67
N GLU A 62 -0.54 7.98 0.74
CA GLU A 62 -1.21 8.76 -0.28
C GLU A 62 -1.06 10.24 0.11
N PRO A 63 -0.54 11.11 -0.77
CA PRO A 63 -0.31 10.87 -2.19
C PRO A 63 1.20 10.67 -2.54
N LEU A 64 2.10 10.71 -1.54
CA LEU A 64 3.57 10.64 -1.67
C LEU A 64 4.12 9.27 -2.14
N THR A 65 3.26 8.26 -2.28
CA THR A 65 3.56 6.85 -2.51
C THR A 65 4.32 6.19 -1.36
N ILE A 66 5.56 6.64 -1.15
CA ILE A 66 6.49 6.14 -0.14
C ILE A 66 7.16 7.30 0.57
N VAL A 67 7.35 7.14 1.88
CA VAL A 67 8.14 8.04 2.70
C VAL A 67 9.06 7.22 3.60
N PRO A 68 10.35 7.09 3.25
CA PRO A 68 11.31 6.44 4.13
C PRO A 68 11.33 7.10 5.49
N TYR A 69 11.31 6.31 6.56
CA TYR A 69 11.26 6.84 7.93
C TYR A 69 12.50 7.68 8.26
N ALA A 70 13.65 7.31 7.67
CA ALA A 70 14.91 8.04 7.79
C ALA A 70 14.86 9.45 7.17
N LEU A 71 13.89 9.72 6.28
CA LEU A 71 13.74 10.99 5.56
C LEU A 71 12.54 11.81 6.06
N GLU A 72 12.08 11.55 7.28
CA GLU A 72 10.92 12.20 7.89
C GLU A 72 10.99 13.74 7.89
N GLY A 73 12.17 14.34 8.06
CA GLY A 73 12.31 15.81 8.00
C GLY A 73 12.25 16.37 6.57
N GLN A 74 12.57 15.55 5.58
CA GLN A 74 12.89 15.98 4.20
C GLN A 74 11.72 15.84 3.22
N HIS A 75 10.65 15.15 3.62
CA HIS A 75 9.48 14.99 2.74
C HIS A 75 8.70 16.30 2.59
N PRO A 76 8.07 16.56 1.43
CA PRO A 76 7.15 17.68 1.25
C PRO A 76 5.94 17.54 2.19
N ASP A 77 5.35 18.65 2.63
CA ASP A 77 4.16 18.60 3.48
C ASP A 77 3.00 17.98 2.69
N TYR A 78 2.59 16.76 3.06
CA TYR A 78 1.51 16.03 2.38
C TYR A 78 0.13 16.71 2.58
N ASN A 79 0.01 17.68 3.49
CA ASN A 79 -1.21 18.49 3.66
C ASN A 79 -1.21 19.78 2.82
N VAL A 80 -0.16 20.03 2.02
CA VAL A 80 -0.13 21.00 0.91
C VAL A 80 0.40 20.24 -0.30
N PRO A 81 -0.40 19.31 -0.87
CA PRO A 81 0.12 18.48 -1.94
C PRO A 81 0.37 19.36 -3.17
N THR A 82 1.62 19.47 -3.59
CA THR A 82 1.97 20.02 -4.91
C THR A 82 1.31 19.14 -5.99
N GLU A 83 0.91 19.70 -7.12
CA GLU A 83 0.22 18.99 -8.21
C GLU A 83 0.93 17.69 -8.66
N ASP A 84 2.26 17.67 -8.64
CA ASP A 84 3.11 16.50 -8.93
C ASP A 84 2.92 15.31 -7.98
N LEU A 85 2.41 15.58 -6.77
CA LEU A 85 2.34 14.65 -5.66
C LEU A 85 0.93 14.18 -5.38
N THR A 86 -0.11 14.83 -5.91
CA THR A 86 -1.51 14.38 -5.83
C THR A 86 -1.75 13.14 -6.70
N ILE A 87 -1.21 12.00 -6.31
CA ILE A 87 -1.79 10.73 -6.70
C ILE A 87 -3.17 10.65 -6.05
N GLN A 88 -4.21 10.84 -6.86
CA GLN A 88 -5.62 10.70 -6.46
C GLN A 88 -6.20 9.33 -6.84
N ASP A 89 -5.39 8.46 -7.46
CA ASP A 89 -5.83 7.18 -8.02
C ASP A 89 -4.96 6.01 -7.54
N GLU A 90 -5.63 4.97 -7.03
CA GLU A 90 -5.01 3.73 -6.56
C GLU A 90 -4.23 2.97 -7.65
N VAL A 91 -4.58 3.13 -8.93
CA VAL A 91 -3.81 2.50 -10.03
C VAL A 91 -2.41 3.11 -10.13
N ALA A 92 -2.33 4.44 -10.25
CA ALA A 92 -1.05 5.15 -10.30
C ALA A 92 -0.23 4.88 -9.04
N PHE A 93 -0.89 4.82 -7.87
CA PHE A 93 -0.24 4.49 -6.62
C PHE A 93 0.38 3.09 -6.62
N THR A 94 -0.39 2.06 -7.00
CA THR A 94 0.11 0.68 -7.08
C THR A 94 1.22 0.50 -8.12
N ILE A 95 1.18 1.22 -9.25
CA ILE A 95 2.25 1.15 -10.26
C ILE A 95 3.55 1.75 -9.71
N ARG A 96 3.50 2.95 -9.11
CA ARG A 96 4.69 3.60 -8.54
C ARG A 96 5.31 2.76 -7.43
N LEU A 97 4.49 2.22 -6.54
CA LEU A 97 4.96 1.34 -5.48
C LEU A 97 5.58 0.04 -6.04
N ALA A 98 5.01 -0.51 -7.12
CA ALA A 98 5.53 -1.72 -7.78
C ALA A 98 6.91 -1.48 -8.40
N ASN A 99 7.09 -0.33 -9.06
CA ASN A 99 8.38 0.07 -9.64
C ASN A 99 9.45 0.18 -8.56
N TRP A 100 9.15 0.83 -7.44
CA TRP A 100 10.08 0.91 -6.31
C TRP A 100 10.43 -0.47 -5.74
N LEU A 101 9.43 -1.34 -5.48
CA LEU A 101 9.69 -2.70 -4.99
C LEU A 101 10.56 -3.52 -5.95
N ASN A 102 10.38 -3.36 -7.26
CA ASN A 102 11.24 -4.00 -8.27
C ASN A 102 12.68 -3.47 -8.23
N ILE A 103 12.87 -2.17 -8.03
CA ILE A 103 14.21 -1.58 -7.86
C ILE A 103 14.88 -2.16 -6.61
N VAL A 104 14.16 -2.20 -5.47
CA VAL A 104 14.67 -2.82 -4.24
C VAL A 104 15.04 -4.28 -4.49
N LYS A 105 14.20 -5.06 -5.20
CA LYS A 105 14.48 -6.47 -5.49
C LYS A 105 15.73 -6.67 -6.35
N ARG A 106 15.90 -5.86 -7.40
CA ARG A 106 17.09 -5.90 -8.28
C ARG A 106 18.36 -5.58 -7.50
N LYS A 107 18.31 -4.60 -6.59
CA LYS A 107 19.46 -4.20 -5.75
C LYS A 107 19.69 -5.14 -4.57
N GLN A 108 18.67 -5.86 -4.11
CA GLN A 108 18.71 -6.75 -2.96
C GLN A 108 18.06 -8.11 -3.28
N PRO A 109 18.65 -8.92 -4.19
CA PRO A 109 18.03 -10.15 -4.68
C PRO A 109 17.80 -11.18 -3.58
N LYS A 110 18.65 -11.18 -2.54
CA LYS A 110 18.54 -12.08 -1.38
C LYS A 110 17.37 -11.76 -0.45
N ARG A 111 16.79 -10.55 -0.51
CA ARG A 111 15.62 -10.19 0.31
C ARG A 111 14.41 -11.00 -0.16
N LYS A 112 13.87 -11.81 0.76
CA LYS A 112 12.71 -12.70 0.52
C LYS A 112 11.40 -12.07 0.99
N TYR A 113 11.45 -11.32 2.08
CA TYR A 113 10.27 -10.82 2.79
C TYR A 113 10.21 -9.30 2.78
N ILE A 114 8.97 -8.80 2.79
CA ILE A 114 8.64 -7.45 3.28
C ILE A 114 7.53 -7.60 4.32
N TYR A 115 7.50 -6.66 5.26
CA TYR A 115 6.62 -6.74 6.43
C TYR A 115 5.61 -5.59 6.40
N TYR A 116 4.40 -5.82 6.90
CA TYR A 116 3.41 -4.76 7.01
C TYR A 116 2.61 -4.88 8.31
N ILE A 117 2.47 -3.78 9.04
CA ILE A 117 1.56 -3.69 10.17
C ILE A 117 0.72 -2.42 10.03
N GLY A 118 -0.61 -2.55 10.09
CA GLY A 118 -1.48 -1.37 9.98
C GLY A 118 -2.91 -1.69 9.59
N GLY A 119 -3.55 -0.72 8.94
CA GLY A 119 -4.93 -0.83 8.48
C GLY A 119 -5.12 -1.70 7.22
N THR A 120 -6.34 -2.16 7.01
CA THR A 120 -6.71 -3.06 5.91
C THR A 120 -6.51 -2.44 4.52
N HIS A 121 -6.68 -1.11 4.38
CA HIS A 121 -6.51 -0.41 3.10
C HIS A 121 -5.09 -0.57 2.51
N HIS A 122 -4.06 -0.11 3.23
CA HIS A 122 -2.68 -0.21 2.72
C HIS A 122 -2.22 -1.66 2.58
N TYR A 123 -2.79 -2.60 3.34
CA TYR A 123 -2.56 -4.03 3.11
C TYR A 123 -3.02 -4.46 1.72
N PHE A 124 -4.23 -4.08 1.29
CA PHE A 124 -4.71 -4.43 -0.04
C PHE A 124 -3.93 -3.69 -1.15
N VAL A 125 -3.55 -2.43 -0.93
CA VAL A 125 -2.64 -1.71 -1.82
C VAL A 125 -1.33 -2.47 -2.01
N LEU A 126 -0.67 -2.87 -0.91
CA LEU A 126 0.57 -3.66 -0.96
C LEU A 126 0.39 -5.00 -1.64
N LYS A 127 -0.69 -5.73 -1.31
CA LYS A 127 -0.98 -7.03 -1.90
C LYS A 127 -1.15 -6.92 -3.41
N GLN A 128 -1.90 -5.93 -3.88
CA GLN A 128 -2.12 -5.67 -5.30
C GLN A 128 -0.83 -5.22 -6.00
N THR A 129 -0.03 -4.40 -5.31
CA THR A 129 1.27 -3.95 -5.79
C THR A 129 2.21 -5.14 -6.01
N LEU A 130 2.31 -6.06 -5.06
CA LEU A 130 3.15 -7.25 -5.19
C LEU A 130 2.68 -8.15 -6.33
N GLU A 131 1.37 -8.30 -6.54
CA GLU A 131 0.85 -9.03 -7.70
C GLU A 131 1.30 -8.38 -9.02
N LYS A 132 1.15 -7.05 -9.15
CA LYS A 132 1.61 -6.29 -10.34
C LYS A 132 3.13 -6.38 -10.54
N ALA A 133 3.90 -6.35 -9.46
CA ALA A 133 5.35 -6.47 -9.50
C ALA A 133 5.87 -7.90 -9.80
N ARG A 134 4.98 -8.85 -10.14
CA ARG A 134 5.32 -10.28 -10.32
C ARG A 134 5.89 -10.94 -9.06
N LYS A 135 5.35 -10.55 -7.90
CA LYS A 135 5.62 -11.10 -6.57
C LYS A 135 7.13 -11.14 -6.21
N PRO A 136 7.81 -9.98 -6.20
CA PRO A 136 9.24 -9.92 -5.92
C PRO A 136 9.60 -10.32 -4.48
N PHE A 137 8.62 -10.23 -3.57
CA PHE A 137 8.74 -10.55 -2.16
C PHE A 137 7.49 -11.29 -1.66
N LYS A 138 7.65 -12.09 -0.59
CA LYS A 138 6.54 -12.60 0.20
C LYS A 138 6.16 -11.57 1.27
N LEU A 139 4.89 -11.20 1.32
CA LEU A 139 4.36 -10.29 2.34
C LEU A 139 4.08 -11.04 3.64
N ILE A 140 4.67 -10.57 4.74
CA ILE A 140 4.34 -10.96 6.11
C ILE A 140 3.60 -9.78 6.73
N TYR A 141 2.48 -10.02 7.41
CA TYR A 141 1.63 -8.91 7.84
C TYR A 141 0.89 -9.16 9.15
N GLU A 142 0.50 -8.07 9.80
CA GLU A 142 -0.39 -8.02 10.96
C GLU A 142 -1.43 -6.91 10.78
N ILE A 143 -2.71 -7.28 10.83
CA ILE A 143 -3.84 -6.34 10.70
C ILE A 143 -4.63 -6.37 12.01
N PRO A 144 -4.44 -5.37 12.89
CA PRO A 144 -5.09 -5.37 14.20
C PRO A 144 -6.61 -5.24 14.07
N GLU A 145 -7.35 -6.19 14.63
CA GLU A 145 -8.83 -6.28 14.51
C GLU A 145 -9.54 -5.05 15.11
N GLY A 146 -9.00 -4.49 16.19
CA GLY A 146 -9.49 -3.26 16.84
C GLY A 146 -9.06 -1.95 16.18
N GLY A 147 -8.45 -2.00 14.99
CA GLY A 147 -7.86 -0.84 14.33
C GLY A 147 -6.77 -0.19 15.17
N VAL A 148 -6.74 1.15 15.23
CA VAL A 148 -5.69 1.93 15.93
C VAL A 148 -5.58 1.55 17.42
N LYS A 149 -6.67 1.13 18.07
CA LYS A 149 -6.66 0.69 19.48
C LYS A 149 -5.79 -0.55 19.71
N GLY A 150 -5.67 -1.42 18.70
CA GLY A 150 -4.87 -2.64 18.77
C GLY A 150 -3.39 -2.46 18.42
N TYR A 151 -2.97 -1.28 17.94
CA TYR A 151 -1.65 -1.08 17.33
C TYR A 151 -0.50 -1.33 18.32
N ALA A 152 -0.64 -0.91 19.57
CA ALA A 152 0.42 -1.09 20.58
C ALA A 152 0.72 -2.56 20.89
N SER A 153 -0.32 -3.36 21.11
CA SER A 153 -0.16 -4.79 21.35
C SER A 153 0.34 -5.51 20.10
N ALA A 154 -0.28 -5.24 18.95
CA ALA A 154 0.11 -5.84 17.68
C ALA A 154 1.55 -5.49 17.26
N ALA A 155 2.03 -4.28 17.52
CA ALA A 155 3.40 -3.89 17.21
C ALA A 155 4.44 -4.68 18.00
N LYS A 156 4.15 -5.00 19.28
CA LYS A 156 5.03 -5.82 20.11
C LYS A 156 5.09 -7.26 19.59
N SER A 157 3.94 -7.90 19.39
CA SER A 157 3.89 -9.27 18.87
C SER A 157 4.45 -9.36 17.44
N PHE A 158 4.19 -8.37 16.59
CA PHE A 158 4.71 -8.36 15.23
C PHE A 158 6.22 -8.18 15.18
N LYS A 159 6.82 -7.40 16.10
CA LYS A 159 8.28 -7.31 16.23
C LYS A 159 8.89 -8.70 16.46
N GLU A 160 8.32 -9.48 17.37
CA GLU A 160 8.78 -10.84 17.66
C GLU A 160 8.63 -11.76 16.46
N VAL A 161 7.51 -11.66 15.73
CA VAL A 161 7.29 -12.40 14.48
C VAL A 161 8.39 -12.10 13.45
N VAL A 162 8.72 -10.82 13.24
CA VAL A 162 9.78 -10.42 12.31
C VAL A 162 11.12 -11.02 12.74
N MET A 163 11.50 -10.86 14.01
CA MET A 163 12.79 -11.35 14.51
C MET A 163 12.90 -12.88 14.46
N ASN A 164 11.82 -13.58 14.80
CA ASN A 164 11.78 -15.04 14.72
C ASN A 164 11.89 -15.56 13.27
N LEU A 165 11.28 -14.86 12.31
CA LEU A 165 11.42 -15.22 10.91
C LEU A 165 12.83 -14.92 10.38
N GLU A 166 13.38 -13.75 10.68
CA GLU A 166 14.67 -13.31 10.13
C GLU A 166 15.87 -14.04 10.78
N ASN A 167 15.83 -14.28 12.09
CA ASN A 167 16.95 -14.87 12.82
C ASN A 167 16.84 -16.39 12.97
N LYS A 168 15.61 -16.92 13.11
CA LYS A 168 15.37 -18.34 13.40
C LYS A 168 14.64 -19.07 12.27
N ASN A 169 14.30 -18.37 11.19
CA ASN A 169 13.54 -18.93 10.05
C ASN A 169 12.19 -19.56 10.46
N ILE A 170 11.60 -19.10 11.57
CA ILE A 170 10.31 -19.59 12.07
C ILE A 170 9.20 -18.91 11.25
N LYS A 171 8.46 -19.70 10.48
CA LYS A 171 7.39 -19.20 9.60
C LYS A 171 6.16 -18.81 10.42
N PRO A 172 5.67 -17.55 10.32
CA PRO A 172 4.47 -17.15 11.05
C PRO A 172 3.20 -17.73 10.43
N LYS A 173 2.21 -17.98 11.29
CA LYS A 173 0.84 -18.29 10.86
C LYS A 173 0.09 -16.98 10.62
N LEU A 174 -0.18 -16.67 9.35
CA LEU A 174 -0.87 -15.43 8.96
C LEU A 174 -2.38 -15.64 8.99
N LYS A 175 -3.11 -14.71 9.62
CA LYS A 175 -4.57 -14.69 9.59
C LYS A 175 -5.06 -14.24 8.20
N PRO A 176 -6.01 -14.96 7.57
CA PRO A 176 -6.54 -14.55 6.28
C PRO A 176 -7.30 -13.22 6.39
N VAL A 177 -7.05 -12.32 5.44
CA VAL A 177 -7.74 -11.02 5.34
C VAL A 177 -8.67 -11.05 4.13
N SER A 178 -9.97 -10.86 4.37
CA SER A 178 -11.00 -10.93 3.32
C SER A 178 -11.23 -9.59 2.64
N LEU A 179 -11.11 -9.58 1.30
CA LEU A 179 -11.44 -8.41 0.48
C LEU A 179 -12.93 -8.07 0.56
N GLU A 180 -13.78 -9.08 0.69
CA GLU A 180 -15.23 -8.89 0.84
C GLU A 180 -15.57 -8.21 2.17
N LYS A 181 -14.99 -8.67 3.28
CA LYS A 181 -15.15 -7.98 4.57
C LYS A 181 -14.67 -6.53 4.51
N PHE A 182 -13.59 -6.27 3.78
CA PHE A 182 -13.08 -4.90 3.59
C PHE A 182 -14.02 -4.03 2.75
N LEU A 183 -14.52 -4.52 1.62
CA LEU A 183 -15.49 -3.81 0.78
C LEU A 183 -16.81 -3.52 1.51
N ASN A 184 -17.23 -4.42 2.39
CA ASN A 184 -18.45 -4.28 3.20
C ASN A 184 -18.25 -3.45 4.47
N SER A 185 -16.99 -3.16 4.85
CA SER A 185 -16.71 -2.32 6.01
C SER A 185 -17.02 -0.85 5.70
N ARG A 186 -17.72 -0.14 6.61
CA ARG A 186 -17.96 1.30 6.48
C ARG A 186 -16.63 2.04 6.64
N GLY A 187 -16.14 2.69 5.60
CA GLY A 187 -14.89 3.46 5.62
C GLY A 187 -14.89 4.60 4.60
N ARG A 188 -14.25 5.72 4.97
CA ARG A 188 -14.18 6.95 4.14
C ARG A 188 -13.04 6.95 3.10
N TYR A 189 -12.20 5.93 3.08
CA TYR A 189 -10.87 5.96 2.42
C TYR A 189 -10.69 4.88 1.35
N THR A 190 -11.78 4.28 0.86
CA THR A 190 -11.69 3.24 -0.16
C THR A 190 -12.37 3.72 -1.43
N ASN A 191 -11.63 3.82 -2.53
CA ASN A 191 -12.23 3.85 -3.85
C ASN A 191 -12.91 2.49 -4.09
N ARG A 192 -14.14 2.37 -3.61
CA ARG A 192 -14.90 1.12 -3.62
C ARG A 192 -15.02 0.55 -5.04
N LYS A 193 -15.20 1.43 -6.03
CA LYS A 193 -15.27 1.06 -7.45
C LYS A 193 -13.97 0.38 -7.92
N TYR A 194 -12.81 0.92 -7.57
CA TYR A 194 -11.51 0.30 -7.88
C TYR A 194 -11.40 -1.10 -7.27
N TRP A 195 -11.74 -1.27 -6.00
CA TRP A 195 -11.62 -2.55 -5.32
C TRP A 195 -12.65 -3.59 -5.79
N GLU A 196 -13.85 -3.16 -6.16
CA GLU A 196 -14.85 -4.00 -6.82
C GLU A 196 -14.38 -4.45 -8.21
N TYR A 197 -13.76 -3.56 -8.99
CA TYR A 197 -13.13 -3.91 -10.26
C TYR A 197 -12.01 -4.96 -10.09
N ILE A 198 -11.13 -4.78 -9.10
CA ILE A 198 -10.09 -5.78 -8.78
C ILE A 198 -10.71 -7.13 -8.39
N LYS A 199 -11.83 -7.13 -7.64
CA LYS A 199 -12.57 -8.37 -7.30
C LYS A 199 -13.06 -9.09 -8.57
N VAL A 200 -13.62 -8.34 -9.53
CA VAL A 200 -14.08 -8.89 -10.81
C VAL A 200 -12.92 -9.46 -11.63
N ILE A 201 -11.81 -8.72 -11.81
CA ILE A 201 -10.64 -9.23 -12.54
C ILE A 201 -10.12 -10.53 -11.92
N LYS A 202 -10.03 -10.61 -10.59
CA LYS A 202 -9.57 -11.84 -9.92
C LYS A 202 -10.50 -13.00 -10.18
N LYS A 203 -11.82 -12.77 -10.17
CA LYS A 203 -12.82 -13.80 -10.51
C LYS A 203 -12.65 -14.28 -11.96
N ILE A 204 -12.44 -13.37 -12.91
CA ILE A 204 -12.20 -13.70 -14.34
C ILE A 204 -10.87 -14.44 -14.52
N SER A 205 -9.81 -14.04 -13.83
CA SER A 205 -8.50 -14.70 -13.91
C SER A 205 -8.53 -16.12 -13.32
N LEU A 206 -9.36 -16.33 -12.30
CA LEU A 206 -9.64 -17.66 -11.73
C LEU A 206 -10.54 -18.49 -12.67
N SER A 207 -11.53 -17.88 -13.32
CA SER A 207 -12.39 -18.58 -14.28
C SER A 207 -11.66 -18.94 -15.57
N LYS A 208 -10.69 -18.14 -16.04
CA LYS A 208 -9.85 -18.51 -17.21
C LYS A 208 -8.97 -19.76 -16.99
N LYS A 209 -8.88 -20.28 -15.75
CA LYS A 209 -8.29 -21.60 -15.47
C LYS A 209 -9.27 -22.77 -15.67
N ASN A 210 -10.54 -22.49 -15.97
CA ASN A 210 -11.57 -23.46 -16.39
C ASN A 210 -12.31 -22.88 -17.62
N PRO A 211 -12.09 -23.38 -18.84
CA PRO A 211 -12.52 -22.72 -20.06
C PRO A 211 -14.00 -22.97 -20.34
N VAL A 212 -14.89 -22.41 -19.53
CA VAL A 212 -16.29 -22.18 -19.90
C VAL A 212 -16.73 -20.91 -19.17
N PHE A 213 -16.80 -19.77 -19.86
CA PHE A 213 -17.99 -18.92 -19.83
C PHE A 213 -17.87 -17.75 -20.81
N GLN A 214 -18.96 -17.57 -21.53
CA GLN A 214 -19.18 -16.69 -22.67
C GLN A 214 -19.13 -15.22 -22.29
N SER A 215 -18.87 -14.41 -23.32
CA SER A 215 -18.79 -12.95 -23.30
C SER A 215 -20.12 -12.30 -22.89
N GLU A 216 -20.30 -12.04 -21.59
CA GLU A 216 -21.30 -11.07 -21.15
C GLU A 216 -20.69 -9.66 -21.17
N LYS A 217 -21.34 -8.80 -21.97
CA LYS A 217 -20.99 -7.38 -22.14
C LYS A 217 -20.93 -6.68 -20.77
N MET A 218 -19.81 -6.01 -20.52
CA MET A 218 -19.63 -5.16 -19.33
C MET A 218 -20.74 -4.10 -19.26
N PRO A 219 -21.40 -3.90 -18.10
CA PRO A 219 -22.37 -2.82 -17.95
C PRO A 219 -21.64 -1.47 -17.94
N VAL A 220 -22.00 -0.61 -18.88
CA VAL A 220 -21.62 0.80 -18.91
C VAL A 220 -22.29 1.49 -17.71
N ALA A 221 -21.48 2.17 -16.90
CA ALA A 221 -21.91 2.82 -15.67
C ALA A 221 -22.95 3.92 -15.93
N LYS A 222 -24.04 3.96 -15.14
CA LYS A 222 -24.84 5.17 -14.95
C LYS A 222 -24.35 5.93 -13.70
N LYS A 223 -24.28 7.24 -13.87
CA LYS A 223 -23.76 8.28 -12.97
C LYS A 223 -24.24 8.13 -11.52
N SER A 224 -23.32 8.30 -10.57
CA SER A 224 -23.63 8.93 -9.29
C SER A 224 -22.60 10.02 -9.02
N GLN A 225 -23.11 11.22 -8.73
CA GLN A 225 -22.41 12.49 -8.68
C GLN A 225 -21.34 12.54 -7.57
N CYS A 226 -20.07 12.61 -7.95
CA CYS A 226 -19.08 13.47 -7.29
C CYS A 226 -17.82 13.54 -8.17
N SER A 227 -17.41 14.78 -8.47
CA SER A 227 -16.31 15.23 -9.36
C SER A 227 -16.37 14.69 -10.80
N GLU A 228 -17.13 15.40 -11.62
CA GLU A 228 -17.19 15.29 -13.07
C GLU A 228 -15.84 15.66 -13.72
N GLY A 229 -15.46 14.94 -14.77
CA GLY A 229 -14.56 15.46 -15.81
C GLY A 229 -13.48 14.53 -16.36
N PHE A 230 -12.85 13.67 -15.55
CA PHE A 230 -11.58 13.02 -15.97
C PHE A 230 -11.60 11.49 -16.03
N SER A 231 -12.54 10.83 -15.36
CA SER A 231 -12.56 9.36 -15.26
C SER A 231 -13.02 8.64 -16.53
N GLU A 232 -13.79 9.28 -17.40
CA GLU A 232 -14.32 8.66 -18.63
C GLU A 232 -13.29 8.59 -19.75
N LEU A 233 -12.46 9.62 -19.94
CA LEU A 233 -11.40 9.64 -20.95
C LEU A 233 -10.32 8.58 -20.68
N TYR A 234 -9.99 8.33 -19.41
CA TYR A 234 -8.94 7.38 -19.05
C TYR A 234 -9.39 5.92 -19.04
N ALA A 235 -10.60 5.61 -18.58
CA ALA A 235 -11.13 4.25 -18.65
C ALA A 235 -11.24 3.76 -20.10
N THR A 236 -11.66 4.65 -21.01
CA THR A 236 -11.77 4.35 -22.43
C THR A 236 -10.39 4.16 -23.08
N ASN A 237 -9.42 5.03 -22.78
CA ASN A 237 -8.06 4.91 -23.31
C ASN A 237 -7.29 3.68 -22.79
N VAL A 238 -7.46 3.29 -21.52
CA VAL A 238 -6.80 2.08 -20.98
C VAL A 238 -7.41 0.81 -21.58
N ILE A 239 -8.73 0.79 -21.79
CA ILE A 239 -9.41 -0.34 -22.47
C ILE A 239 -8.97 -0.43 -23.94
N GLN A 240 -8.81 0.70 -24.63
CA GLN A 240 -8.31 0.76 -26.01
C GLN A 240 -6.88 0.20 -26.10
N ARG A 241 -5.97 0.68 -25.26
CA ARG A 241 -4.55 0.27 -25.27
C ARG A 241 -4.33 -1.18 -24.80
N MET A 242 -5.23 -1.71 -23.97
CA MET A 242 -5.24 -3.14 -23.63
C MET A 242 -5.75 -4.02 -24.78
N LYS A 243 -6.65 -3.52 -25.63
CA LYS A 243 -7.08 -4.22 -26.85
C LYS A 243 -5.99 -4.18 -27.94
N GLU A 244 -5.19 -3.13 -27.96
CA GLU A 244 -4.08 -2.93 -28.92
C GLU A 244 -2.78 -3.63 -28.50
N GLY A 245 -2.73 -4.28 -27.34
CA GLY A 245 -1.57 -5.06 -26.90
C GLY A 245 -0.38 -4.22 -26.41
N GLU A 246 -0.58 -2.93 -26.15
CA GLU A 246 0.52 -2.00 -25.84
C GLU A 246 0.97 -1.95 -24.37
N VAL A 247 0.39 -2.74 -23.47
CA VAL A 247 0.70 -2.67 -22.03
C VAL A 247 1.19 -4.02 -21.49
N TYR A 248 2.51 -4.16 -21.33
CA TYR A 248 3.20 -5.29 -20.69
C TYR A 248 3.67 -4.98 -19.26
#